data_AF-A0A1W9W0J3-F1
#
_entry.id   AF-A0A1W9W0J3-F1
#
_cell.length_a   1.000
_cell.length_b   1.000
_cell.length_c   1.000
_cell.angle_alpha   90.00
_cell.angle_beta   90.00
_cell.angle_gamma   90.00
#
_symmetry.space_group_name_H-M   'P 1'
#
loop_
_entity.id
_entity.type
_entity.pdbx_description
1 polymer ?
#
loop_
_entity_poly.entity_id
_entity_poly.type
_entity_poly.pdbx_seq_one_letter_code
_entity_poly.pdbx_strand_id
1 'polypeptide(L)'
;MIVEYLFSSPEGDIPLEAKDLARPFLITPESAHPHLTLGNYFDVMKDYVLKNKWRKDWCVDDDVRKIKIRSEKHGILYHLASIEVFLKETRSKFALSTAVSKAGIECLVREHDILDRLNQTFGFPFLPQIYGIREMACPTNQGTTERLVMMSAQWFEDYHEWHLAMDPVDGVRKINIWDLKRGPRYASGTEASRIIEECSKILTLYYDDGDFSRIGSWHHAAGDFIVNIQGDGRLNVRLTTVRKYEPLMARFREE
;
A
#
# COMPACT_ATOMS: atom_id res chain seq x y z
N MET A 1 -10.26 15.96 19.10
CA MET A 1 -9.57 15.13 18.09
C MET A 1 -8.24 15.76 17.72
N ILE A 2 -7.13 15.02 17.82
CA ILE A 2 -5.79 15.43 17.40
C ILE A 2 -5.50 14.80 16.03
N VAL A 3 -4.90 15.55 15.09
CA VAL A 3 -4.47 15.00 13.79
C VAL A 3 -2.98 15.28 13.62
N GLU A 4 -2.22 14.23 13.30
CA GLU A 4 -0.77 14.31 13.07
C GLU A 4 -0.46 13.91 11.63
N TYR A 5 0.26 14.78 10.92
CA TYR A 5 0.79 14.51 9.59
C TYR A 5 2.27 14.18 9.69
N LEU A 6 2.67 13.06 9.10
CA LEU A 6 3.95 12.42 9.34
C LEU A 6 4.57 11.91 8.04
N PHE A 7 5.90 11.93 7.95
CA PHE A 7 6.64 11.02 7.08
C PHE A 7 7.02 9.76 7.86
N SER A 8 6.84 8.60 7.23
CA SER A 8 7.39 7.34 7.73
C SER A 8 8.87 7.25 7.38
N SER A 9 9.73 6.94 8.36
CA SER A 9 11.15 6.65 8.13
C SER A 9 11.58 5.39 8.88
N PRO A 10 12.70 4.75 8.48
CA PRO A 10 13.29 3.64 9.22
C PRO A 10 13.60 3.98 10.69
N GLU A 11 13.89 5.24 10.99
CA GLU A 11 14.19 5.76 12.32
C GLU A 11 12.93 6.15 13.12
N GLY A 12 11.76 6.18 12.47
CA GLY A 12 10.47 6.43 13.07
C GLY A 12 9.64 7.51 12.38
N ASP A 13 8.56 7.91 13.04
CA ASP A 13 7.65 8.96 12.54
C ASP A 13 8.35 10.34 12.59
N ILE A 14 8.41 11.03 11.45
CA ILE A 14 8.91 12.41 11.35
C ILE A 14 7.70 13.36 11.24
N PRO A 15 7.42 14.21 12.24
CA PRO A 15 6.34 15.19 12.17
C PRO A 15 6.54 16.24 11.08
N LEU A 16 5.45 16.60 10.38
CA LEU A 16 5.48 17.66 9.37
C LEU A 16 5.20 19.01 9.99
N GLU A 17 6.07 19.98 9.72
CA GLU A 17 5.88 21.37 10.10
C GLU A 17 5.18 22.16 8.99
N ALA A 18 4.76 23.40 9.28
CA ALA A 18 4.10 24.27 8.31
C ALA A 18 4.91 24.48 7.02
N LYS A 19 6.24 24.56 7.13
CA LYS A 19 7.15 24.67 5.98
C LYS A 19 7.12 23.44 5.08
N ASP A 20 6.97 22.25 5.67
CA ASP A 20 6.92 20.99 4.93
C ASP A 20 5.59 20.87 4.20
N LEU A 21 4.49 21.21 4.88
CA LEU A 21 3.15 21.21 4.30
C LEU A 21 2.99 22.23 3.16
N ALA A 22 3.75 23.34 3.19
CA ALA A 22 3.74 24.33 2.12
C ALA A 22 4.48 23.88 0.85
N ARG A 23 5.26 22.79 0.89
CA ARG A 23 5.99 22.28 -0.28
C ARG A 23 5.02 21.82 -1.37
N PRO A 24 5.39 21.97 -2.66
CA PRO A 24 4.64 21.37 -3.75
C PRO A 24 4.44 19.87 -3.54
N PHE A 25 3.21 19.41 -3.76
CA PHE A 25 2.94 17.98 -3.86
C PHE A 25 3.60 17.45 -5.14
N LEU A 26 4.29 16.33 -5.03
CA LEU A 26 4.95 15.72 -6.17
C LEU A 26 4.04 14.64 -6.77
N ILE A 27 3.64 14.77 -8.04
CA ILE A 27 2.83 13.76 -8.73
C ILE A 27 3.64 12.46 -8.84
N THR A 28 4.88 12.58 -9.34
CA THR A 28 5.92 11.54 -9.35
C THR A 28 7.14 12.06 -8.57
N PRO A 29 8.12 11.22 -8.20
CA PRO A 29 9.31 11.69 -7.48
C PRO A 29 10.05 12.86 -8.14
N GLU A 30 9.93 13.00 -9.46
CA GLU A 30 10.61 14.00 -10.29
C GLU A 30 9.70 15.16 -10.72
N SER A 31 8.39 15.06 -10.53
CA SER A 31 7.41 15.99 -11.10
C SER A 31 6.52 16.61 -10.04
N ALA A 32 6.65 17.92 -9.83
CA ALA A 32 5.78 18.69 -8.96
C ALA A 32 4.43 18.99 -9.61
N HIS A 33 3.36 18.89 -8.83
CA HIS A 33 2.06 19.41 -9.22
C HIS A 33 2.11 20.95 -9.23
N PRO A 34 1.54 21.62 -10.24
CA PRO A 34 1.65 23.07 -10.36
C PRO A 34 0.96 23.85 -9.23
N HIS A 35 -0.07 23.25 -8.59
CA HIS A 35 -0.96 23.97 -7.67
C HIS A 35 -1.22 23.26 -6.34
N LEU A 36 -0.87 21.98 -6.21
CA LEU A 36 -1.14 21.21 -4.99
C LEU A 36 0.07 21.30 -4.08
N THR A 37 -0.21 21.43 -2.79
CA THR A 37 0.81 21.32 -1.74
C THR A 37 0.66 20.01 -0.98
N LEU A 38 1.71 19.63 -0.25
CA LEU A 38 1.62 18.51 0.69
C LEU A 38 0.49 18.72 1.70
N GLY A 39 0.29 19.95 2.18
CA GLY A 39 -0.82 20.32 3.06
C GLY A 39 -2.18 19.97 2.45
N ASN A 40 -2.44 20.37 1.21
CA ASN A 40 -3.71 20.05 0.53
C ASN A 40 -3.91 18.51 0.43
N TYR A 41 -2.84 17.77 0.14
CA TYR A 41 -2.84 16.30 0.08
C TYR A 41 -3.18 15.65 1.44
N PHE A 42 -2.55 16.09 2.53
CA PHE A 42 -2.85 15.56 3.87
C PHE A 42 -4.26 15.94 4.35
N ASP A 43 -4.71 17.16 4.07
CA ASP A 43 -6.04 17.63 4.45
C ASP A 43 -7.14 16.85 3.73
N VAL A 44 -6.98 16.53 2.44
CA VAL A 44 -7.97 15.72 1.73
C VAL A 44 -8.01 14.27 2.24
N MET A 45 -6.87 13.72 2.67
CA MET A 45 -6.84 12.40 3.33
C MET A 45 -7.54 12.44 4.68
N LYS A 46 -7.30 13.48 5.50
CA LYS A 46 -8.04 13.70 6.75
C LYS A 46 -9.55 13.75 6.49
N ASP A 47 -9.97 14.51 5.48
CA ASP A 47 -11.39 14.60 5.10
C ASP A 47 -11.96 13.25 4.66
N TYR A 48 -11.19 12.45 3.90
CA TYR A 48 -11.57 11.09 3.54
C TYR A 48 -11.87 10.26 4.79
N VAL A 49 -10.95 10.27 5.77
CA VAL A 49 -11.06 9.48 7.02
C VAL A 49 -12.29 9.88 7.84
N LEU A 50 -12.60 11.17 7.90
CA LEU A 50 -13.71 11.69 8.70
C LEU A 50 -15.09 11.47 8.05
N LYS A 51 -15.15 11.44 6.71
CA LYS A 51 -16.42 11.41 5.98
C LYS A 51 -16.82 10.01 5.49
N ASN A 52 -15.90 9.04 5.48
CA ASN A 52 -16.14 7.74 4.86
C ASN A 52 -16.05 6.58 5.87
N LYS A 53 -16.74 5.49 5.54
CA LYS A 53 -16.52 4.20 6.17
C LYS A 53 -15.29 3.54 5.54
N TRP A 54 -14.28 3.31 6.36
CA TRP A 54 -13.02 2.65 5.96
C TRP A 54 -12.79 1.33 6.73
N ARG A 55 -13.78 0.88 7.51
CA ARG A 55 -13.89 -0.48 8.04
C ARG A 55 -15.38 -0.88 8.08
N LYS A 56 -15.68 -2.18 8.00
CA LYS A 56 -17.07 -2.68 8.02
C LYS A 56 -17.84 -2.22 9.27
N ASP A 57 -17.18 -2.21 10.42
CA ASP A 57 -17.76 -1.82 11.72
C ASP A 57 -17.46 -0.35 12.08
N TRP A 58 -17.28 0.53 11.08
CA TRP A 58 -17.09 1.97 11.32
C TRP A 58 -18.45 2.64 11.55
N CYS A 59 -18.59 3.30 12.69
CA CYS A 59 -19.65 4.27 12.93
C CYS A 59 -19.06 5.67 13.03
N VAL A 60 -19.71 6.65 12.42
CA VAL A 60 -19.32 8.07 12.50
C VAL A 60 -19.50 8.62 13.92
N ASP A 61 -20.30 7.96 14.76
CA ASP A 61 -20.53 8.32 16.16
C ASP A 61 -19.40 7.87 17.12
N ASP A 62 -18.39 7.13 16.63
CA ASP A 62 -17.23 6.78 17.44
C ASP A 62 -16.38 8.02 17.72
N ASP A 63 -16.15 8.33 18.99
CA ASP A 63 -15.37 9.50 19.43
C ASP A 63 -13.89 9.37 19.03
N VAL A 64 -13.54 9.96 17.88
CA VAL A 64 -12.19 9.96 17.32
C VAL A 64 -11.28 10.84 18.18
N ARG A 65 -10.38 10.19 18.93
CA ARG A 65 -9.43 10.88 19.79
C ARG A 65 -8.25 11.42 19.01
N LYS A 66 -7.69 10.58 18.13
CA LYS A 66 -6.46 10.89 17.38
C LYS A 66 -6.45 10.20 16.02
N ILE A 67 -5.91 10.89 15.02
CA ILE A 67 -5.60 10.34 13.70
C ILE A 67 -4.12 10.60 13.42
N LYS A 68 -3.39 9.57 13.00
CA LYS A 68 -2.07 9.71 12.41
C LYS A 68 -2.14 9.36 10.92
N ILE A 69 -1.67 10.28 10.08
CA ILE A 69 -1.57 10.09 8.64
C ILE A 69 -0.08 10.09 8.30
N ARG A 70 0.44 8.94 7.87
CA ARG A 70 1.85 8.76 7.49
C ARG A 70 1.95 8.60 5.99
N SER A 71 2.74 9.42 5.33
CA SER A 71 3.17 9.10 3.96
C SER A 71 4.27 8.03 4.04
N GLU A 72 4.03 6.88 3.39
CA GLU A 72 4.87 5.68 3.46
C GLU A 72 5.73 5.51 2.21
N LYS A 73 5.11 5.68 1.03
CA LYS A 73 5.79 5.46 -0.25
C LYS A 73 5.27 6.42 -1.31
N HIS A 74 6.21 7.00 -2.04
CA HIS A 74 5.94 7.83 -3.19
C HIS A 74 6.14 7.01 -4.47
N GLY A 75 5.03 6.51 -5.03
CA GLY A 75 5.07 5.77 -6.28
C GLY A 75 4.96 6.67 -7.51
N ILE A 76 5.28 6.09 -8.67
CA ILE A 76 5.16 6.77 -9.97
C ILE A 76 3.69 7.03 -10.34
N LEU A 77 2.77 6.15 -9.93
CA LEU A 77 1.35 6.20 -10.33
C LEU A 77 0.45 6.71 -9.20
N TYR A 78 0.76 6.35 -7.95
CA TYR A 78 0.02 6.77 -6.78
C TYR A 78 0.92 6.78 -5.55
N HIS A 79 0.48 7.50 -4.53
CA HIS A 79 1.12 7.61 -3.24
C HIS A 79 0.47 6.66 -2.26
N LEU A 80 1.25 6.06 -1.37
CA LEU A 80 0.76 5.19 -0.31
C LEU A 80 0.92 5.90 1.03
N ALA A 81 -0.16 5.98 1.79
CA ALA A 81 -0.15 6.42 3.17
C ALA A 81 -0.67 5.30 4.09
N SER A 82 -0.16 5.25 5.32
CA SER A 82 -0.81 4.51 6.40
C SER A 82 -1.60 5.45 7.29
N ILE A 83 -2.85 5.09 7.54
CA ILE A 83 -3.76 5.83 8.40
C ILE A 83 -3.98 5.01 9.66
N GLU A 84 -3.79 5.66 10.80
CA GLU A 84 -4.00 5.05 12.09
C GLU A 84 -4.95 5.91 12.90
N VAL A 85 -6.11 5.34 13.22
CA VAL A 85 -7.20 6.01 13.92
C VAL A 85 -7.32 5.42 15.32
N PHE A 86 -7.24 6.29 16.32
CA PHE A 86 -7.38 5.96 17.73
C PHE A 86 -8.76 6.42 18.20
N LEU A 87 -9.60 5.43 18.50
CA LEU A 87 -10.89 5.62 19.16
C LEU A 87 -10.72 5.48 20.67
N LYS A 88 -11.82 5.62 21.41
CA LYS A 88 -11.82 5.45 22.87
C LYS A 88 -11.26 4.10 23.32
N GLU A 89 -11.64 3.02 22.65
CA GLU A 89 -11.33 1.65 23.07
C GLU A 89 -10.53 0.84 22.05
N THR A 90 -10.47 1.30 20.80
CA THR A 90 -9.84 0.54 19.71
C THR A 90 -8.89 1.40 18.89
N ARG A 91 -7.87 0.76 18.35
CA ARG A 91 -6.98 1.30 17.31
C ARG A 91 -7.30 0.59 16.01
N SER A 92 -7.36 1.33 14.91
CA SER A 92 -7.47 0.73 13.58
C SER A 92 -6.42 1.34 12.65
N LYS A 93 -5.75 0.49 11.87
CA LYS A 93 -4.76 0.90 10.87
C LYS A 93 -5.16 0.38 9.49
N PHE A 94 -5.05 1.24 8.47
CA PHE A 94 -5.34 0.88 7.09
C PHE A 94 -4.44 1.65 6.12
N ALA A 95 -4.33 1.13 4.90
CA ALA A 95 -3.62 1.75 3.80
C ALA A 95 -4.55 2.69 3.05
N LEU A 96 -4.03 3.84 2.60
CA LEU A 96 -4.71 4.76 1.70
C LEU A 96 -3.83 5.06 0.50
N SER A 97 -4.18 4.47 -0.64
CA SER A 97 -3.53 4.74 -1.93
C SER A 97 -4.20 5.93 -2.59
N THR A 98 -3.44 6.94 -3.00
CA THR A 98 -3.96 8.17 -3.61
C THR A 98 -3.34 8.43 -4.98
N ALA A 99 -4.18 8.52 -6.00
CA ALA A 99 -3.78 8.89 -7.35
C ALA A 99 -4.30 10.29 -7.73
N VAL A 100 -3.48 11.03 -8.48
CA VAL A 100 -3.79 12.40 -8.95
C VAL A 100 -3.77 12.50 -10.48
N SER A 101 -2.77 11.90 -11.12
CA SER A 101 -2.69 11.92 -12.58
C SER A 101 -3.73 11.00 -13.21
N LYS A 102 -4.16 11.29 -14.44
CA LYS A 102 -5.10 10.45 -15.19
C LYS A 102 -4.63 8.98 -15.26
N ALA A 103 -3.36 8.76 -15.61
CA ALA A 103 -2.78 7.41 -15.69
C ALA A 103 -2.73 6.72 -14.32
N GLY A 104 -2.42 7.48 -13.25
CA GLY A 104 -2.45 6.97 -11.88
C GLY A 104 -3.85 6.55 -11.45
N ILE A 105 -4.86 7.36 -11.76
CA ILE A 105 -6.26 7.10 -11.45
C ILE A 105 -6.75 5.85 -12.19
N GLU A 106 -6.50 5.75 -13.49
CA GLU A 106 -6.85 4.56 -14.29
C GLU A 106 -6.18 3.29 -13.75
N CYS A 107 -4.91 3.39 -13.33
CA CYS A 107 -4.21 2.27 -12.70
C CYS A 107 -4.85 1.87 -11.37
N LEU A 108 -5.12 2.84 -10.49
CA LEU A 108 -5.64 2.57 -9.15
C LEU A 108 -7.06 1.98 -9.19
N VAL A 109 -7.91 2.48 -10.10
CA VAL A 109 -9.26 1.92 -10.31
C VAL A 109 -9.19 0.50 -10.85
N ARG A 110 -8.32 0.23 -11.83
CA ARG A 110 -8.13 -1.13 -12.35
C ARG A 110 -7.63 -2.09 -11.25
N GLU A 111 -6.68 -1.65 -10.46
CA GLU A 111 -6.13 -2.44 -9.35
C GLU A 111 -7.20 -2.73 -8.30
N HIS A 112 -8.02 -1.74 -7.94
CA HIS A 112 -9.20 -1.93 -7.09
C HIS A 112 -10.10 -3.06 -7.62
N ASP A 113 -10.48 -3.00 -8.89
CA ASP A 113 -11.42 -3.96 -9.48
C ASP A 113 -10.83 -5.37 -9.53
N ILE A 114 -9.52 -5.50 -9.79
CA ILE A 114 -8.82 -6.78 -9.75
C ILE A 114 -8.81 -7.34 -8.32
N LEU A 115 -8.39 -6.53 -7.34
CA LEU A 115 -8.31 -6.98 -5.94
C LEU A 115 -9.67 -7.38 -5.38
N ASP A 116 -10.71 -6.58 -5.65
CA ASP A 116 -12.08 -6.87 -5.21
C ASP A 116 -12.60 -8.16 -5.86
N ARG A 117 -12.44 -8.32 -7.19
CA ARG A 117 -12.81 -9.55 -7.90
C ARG A 117 -12.09 -10.77 -7.30
N LEU A 118 -10.78 -10.72 -7.14
CA LEU A 118 -10.01 -11.86 -6.62
C LEU A 118 -10.39 -12.22 -5.19
N ASN A 119 -10.65 -11.23 -4.34
CA ASN A 119 -11.14 -11.46 -2.98
C ASN A 119 -12.53 -12.12 -2.98
N GLN A 120 -13.44 -11.71 -3.86
CA GLN A 120 -14.77 -12.29 -3.97
C GLN A 120 -14.77 -13.70 -4.58
N THR A 121 -13.97 -13.93 -5.61
CA THR A 121 -13.89 -15.22 -6.31
C THR A 121 -13.24 -16.30 -5.47
N PHE A 122 -12.08 -16.00 -4.87
CA PHE A 122 -11.25 -17.02 -4.23
C PHE A 122 -11.34 -17.02 -2.71
N GLY A 123 -11.58 -15.87 -2.08
CA GLY A 123 -11.68 -15.75 -0.62
C GLY A 123 -10.41 -16.08 0.17
N PHE A 124 -9.26 -16.22 -0.49
CA PHE A 124 -8.00 -16.51 0.21
C PHE A 124 -7.47 -15.28 0.99
N PRO A 125 -6.80 -15.48 2.13
CA PRO A 125 -6.36 -14.38 2.99
C PRO A 125 -5.04 -13.72 2.54
N PHE A 126 -4.63 -13.87 1.28
CA PHE A 126 -3.30 -13.44 0.80
C PHE A 126 -3.28 -12.02 0.22
N LEU A 127 -4.43 -11.49 -0.19
CA LEU A 127 -4.60 -10.14 -0.71
C LEU A 127 -5.13 -9.20 0.37
N PRO A 128 -4.88 -7.88 0.25
CA PRO A 128 -5.49 -6.92 1.16
C PRO A 128 -7.00 -6.89 0.95
N GLN A 129 -7.75 -6.82 2.04
CA GLN A 129 -9.17 -6.49 1.95
C GLN A 129 -9.34 -5.04 1.49
N ILE A 130 -10.22 -4.82 0.52
CA ILE A 130 -10.58 -3.47 0.06
C ILE A 130 -11.75 -2.95 0.89
N TYR A 131 -11.61 -1.74 1.42
CA TYR A 131 -12.67 -1.09 2.20
C TYR A 131 -13.46 -0.08 1.36
N GLY A 132 -12.83 0.50 0.35
CA GLY A 132 -13.53 1.22 -0.71
C GLY A 132 -12.65 2.18 -1.50
N ILE A 133 -13.15 2.60 -2.65
CA ILE A 133 -12.54 3.62 -3.51
C ILE A 133 -13.47 4.82 -3.65
N ARG A 134 -12.93 6.04 -3.56
CA ARG A 134 -13.69 7.28 -3.70
C ARG A 134 -12.89 8.32 -4.46
N GLU A 135 -13.62 9.19 -5.13
CA GLU A 135 -13.08 10.42 -5.63
C GLU A 135 -13.28 11.53 -4.61
N MET A 136 -12.24 12.36 -4.45
CA MET A 136 -12.19 13.46 -3.52
C MET A 136 -11.84 14.75 -4.27
N ALA A 137 -12.61 15.80 -4.01
CA ALA A 137 -12.27 17.15 -4.42
C ALA A 137 -11.23 17.73 -3.46
N CYS A 138 -10.14 18.28 -4.01
CA CYS A 138 -9.05 18.89 -3.25
C CYS A 138 -8.89 20.35 -3.68
N PRO A 139 -9.36 21.32 -2.86
CA PRO A 139 -9.12 22.73 -3.11
C PRO A 139 -7.63 23.03 -3.09
N THR A 140 -7.16 23.83 -4.04
CA THR A 140 -5.78 24.28 -4.13
C THR A 140 -5.63 25.69 -3.58
N ASN A 141 -4.39 26.08 -3.29
CA ASN A 141 -4.08 27.43 -2.80
C ASN A 141 -4.30 28.53 -3.87
N GLN A 142 -4.56 28.15 -5.13
CA GLN A 142 -4.86 29.08 -6.23
C GLN A 142 -6.37 29.20 -6.52
N GLY A 143 -7.23 28.63 -5.66
CA GLY A 143 -8.68 28.67 -5.84
C GLY A 143 -9.20 27.70 -6.91
N THR A 144 -8.35 26.82 -7.44
CA THR A 144 -8.77 25.69 -8.28
C THR A 144 -9.13 24.49 -7.41
N THR A 145 -9.74 23.47 -8.00
CA THR A 145 -10.03 22.21 -7.32
C THR A 145 -9.51 21.06 -8.17
N GLU A 146 -8.62 20.27 -7.59
CA GLU A 146 -8.12 19.04 -8.21
C GLU A 146 -8.98 17.84 -7.80
N ARG A 147 -8.99 16.83 -8.67
CA ARG A 147 -9.66 15.55 -8.40
C ARG A 147 -8.61 14.51 -8.04
N LEU A 148 -8.78 13.86 -6.90
CA LEU A 148 -7.94 12.76 -6.45
C LEU A 148 -8.80 11.51 -6.27
N VAL A 149 -8.26 10.35 -6.62
CA VAL A 149 -8.90 9.07 -6.32
C VAL A 149 -8.14 8.39 -5.19
N MET A 150 -8.89 7.96 -4.17
CA MET A 150 -8.37 7.34 -2.97
C MET A 150 -8.98 5.96 -2.76
N MET A 151 -8.12 4.95 -2.59
CA MET A 151 -8.52 3.59 -2.26
C MET A 151 -8.04 3.25 -0.84
N SER A 152 -8.97 2.87 0.03
CA SER A 152 -8.66 2.34 1.35
C SER A 152 -8.64 0.82 1.34
N ALA A 153 -7.61 0.25 1.96
CA ALA A 153 -7.38 -1.19 2.00
C ALA A 153 -6.73 -1.62 3.32
N GLN A 154 -6.73 -2.92 3.59
CA GLN A 154 -6.07 -3.50 4.76
C GLN A 154 -4.59 -3.12 4.83
N TRP A 155 -4.15 -2.67 5.99
CA TRP A 155 -2.73 -2.57 6.31
C TRP A 155 -2.27 -3.89 6.95
N PHE A 156 -1.20 -4.47 6.42
CA PHE A 156 -0.59 -5.67 7.00
C PHE A 156 0.39 -5.28 8.11
N GLU A 157 -0.11 -5.25 9.35
CA GLU A 157 0.73 -4.94 10.52
C GLU A 157 1.80 -6.01 10.78
N ASP A 158 3.00 -5.56 11.14
CA ASP A 158 4.18 -6.40 11.37
C ASP A 158 4.61 -7.26 10.15
N TYR A 159 4.20 -6.89 8.94
CA TYR A 159 4.79 -7.44 7.71
C TYR A 159 5.87 -6.52 7.14
N HIS A 160 6.83 -7.12 6.44
CA HIS A 160 8.04 -6.46 5.98
C HIS A 160 8.26 -6.70 4.49
N GLU A 161 8.63 -5.64 3.76
CA GLU A 161 9.16 -5.78 2.40
C GLU A 161 10.49 -6.55 2.44
N TRP A 162 10.84 -7.19 1.32
CA TRP A 162 12.11 -7.86 1.16
C TRP A 162 12.61 -7.74 -0.27
N HIS A 163 13.92 -7.87 -0.47
CA HIS A 163 14.53 -7.82 -1.79
C HIS A 163 15.77 -8.70 -1.86
N LEU A 164 16.29 -8.91 -3.06
CA LEU A 164 17.58 -9.60 -3.26
C LEU A 164 18.72 -8.59 -3.22
N ALA A 165 19.62 -8.72 -2.25
CA ALA A 165 20.81 -7.88 -2.11
C ALA A 165 22.08 -8.73 -1.96
N MET A 166 23.25 -8.13 -2.20
CA MET A 166 24.53 -8.76 -1.93
C MET A 166 24.81 -8.69 -0.43
N ASP A 167 24.98 -9.84 0.22
CA ASP A 167 25.38 -9.88 1.62
C ASP A 167 26.86 -9.44 1.73
N PRO A 168 27.17 -8.36 2.49
CA PRO A 168 28.53 -7.86 2.61
C PRO A 168 29.46 -8.83 3.35
N VAL A 169 28.94 -9.81 4.10
CA VAL A 169 29.75 -10.76 4.87
C VAL A 169 30.42 -11.79 3.98
N ASP A 170 29.69 -12.35 3.01
CA ASP A 170 30.19 -13.43 2.15
C ASP A 170 30.12 -13.12 0.65
N GLY A 171 29.59 -11.96 0.26
CA GLY A 171 29.47 -11.56 -1.14
C GLY A 171 28.47 -12.40 -1.93
N VAL A 172 27.51 -13.04 -1.26
CA VAL A 172 26.48 -13.87 -1.90
C VAL A 172 25.16 -13.10 -1.97
N ARG A 173 24.44 -13.24 -3.09
CA ARG A 173 23.11 -12.63 -3.24
C ARG A 173 22.09 -13.39 -2.37
N LYS A 174 21.48 -12.70 -1.41
CA LYS A 174 20.52 -13.25 -0.45
C LYS A 174 19.27 -12.39 -0.36
N ILE A 175 18.21 -12.94 0.24
CA ILE A 175 17.02 -12.18 0.59
C ILE A 175 17.35 -11.32 1.81
N ASN A 176 17.25 -10.01 1.64
CA ASN A 176 17.31 -9.01 2.70
C ASN A 176 15.87 -8.59 3.06
N ILE A 177 15.50 -8.82 4.32
CA ILE A 177 14.19 -8.47 4.88
C ILE A 177 14.32 -7.10 5.54
N TRP A 178 13.51 -6.14 5.11
CA TRP A 178 13.44 -4.80 5.67
C TRP A 178 12.52 -4.77 6.89
N ASP A 179 12.97 -5.45 7.95
CA ASP A 179 12.32 -5.38 9.26
C ASP A 179 12.67 -4.05 9.95
N LEU A 180 11.85 -3.04 9.75
CA LEU A 180 12.05 -1.72 10.37
C LEU A 180 11.87 -1.73 11.90
N LYS A 181 11.30 -2.81 12.46
CA LYS A 181 11.05 -2.92 13.91
C LYS A 181 12.24 -3.54 14.65
N ARG A 182 12.89 -4.53 14.04
CA ARG A 182 14.04 -5.26 14.62
C ARG A 182 15.37 -4.96 13.94
N GLY A 183 15.34 -4.19 12.86
CA GLY A 183 16.48 -3.91 12.00
C GLY A 183 16.50 -4.81 10.77
N PRO A 184 16.96 -4.30 9.62
CA PRO A 184 17.06 -5.08 8.39
C PRO A 184 18.02 -6.27 8.59
N ARG A 185 17.70 -7.41 7.98
CA ARG A 185 18.50 -8.63 8.12
C ARG A 185 18.43 -9.51 6.89
N TYR A 186 19.45 -10.33 6.71
CA TYR A 186 19.41 -11.41 5.72
C TYR A 186 18.60 -12.61 6.24
N ALA A 187 17.83 -13.22 5.35
CA ALA A 187 17.13 -14.47 5.60
C ALA A 187 18.14 -15.63 5.63
N SER A 188 17.92 -16.60 6.51
CA SER A 188 18.59 -17.91 6.43
C SER A 188 18.20 -18.65 5.15
N GLY A 189 18.97 -19.66 4.74
CA GLY A 189 18.65 -20.47 3.56
C GLY A 189 17.25 -21.10 3.63
N THR A 190 16.87 -21.62 4.80
CA THR A 190 15.53 -22.20 5.04
C THR A 190 14.43 -21.16 4.98
N GLU A 191 14.62 -19.97 5.55
CA GLU A 191 13.65 -18.87 5.43
C GLU A 191 13.50 -18.45 3.98
N ALA A 192 14.60 -18.30 3.24
CA ALA A 192 14.58 -17.89 1.84
C ALA A 192 13.80 -18.89 0.97
N SER A 193 14.07 -20.20 1.11
CA SER A 193 13.31 -21.24 0.40
C SER A 193 11.82 -21.16 0.70
N ARG A 194 11.45 -21.04 1.97
CA ARG A 194 10.03 -20.96 2.37
C ARG A 194 9.34 -19.69 1.86
N ILE A 195 10.04 -18.56 1.79
CA ILE A 195 9.51 -17.32 1.21
C ILE A 195 9.17 -17.55 -0.27
N ILE A 196 10.08 -18.13 -1.04
CA ILE A 196 9.86 -18.40 -2.47
C ILE A 196 8.77 -19.45 -2.69
N GLU A 197 8.73 -20.51 -1.87
CA GLU A 197 7.66 -21.52 -1.90
C GLU A 197 6.29 -20.89 -1.65
N GLU A 198 6.15 -20.07 -0.60
CA GLU A 198 4.87 -19.42 -0.29
C GLU A 198 4.49 -18.37 -1.34
N CYS A 199 5.44 -17.61 -1.90
CA CYS A 199 5.16 -16.73 -3.04
C CYS A 199 4.60 -17.52 -4.23
N SER A 200 5.24 -18.64 -4.57
CA SER A 200 4.84 -19.50 -5.69
C SER A 200 3.46 -20.10 -5.46
N LYS A 201 3.21 -20.61 -4.26
CA LYS A 201 1.92 -21.14 -3.83
C LYS A 201 0.81 -20.09 -3.94
N ILE A 202 1.03 -18.86 -3.48
CA ILE A 202 0.04 -17.77 -3.59
C ILE A 202 -0.31 -17.52 -5.06
N LEU A 203 0.69 -17.40 -5.93
CA LEU A 203 0.47 -17.17 -7.36
C LEU A 203 -0.30 -18.33 -8.01
N THR A 204 0.00 -19.57 -7.65
CA THR A 204 -0.72 -20.76 -8.12
C THR A 204 -2.15 -20.82 -7.60
N LEU A 205 -2.40 -20.42 -6.34
CA LEU A 205 -3.74 -20.43 -5.78
C LEU A 205 -4.68 -19.44 -6.49
N TYR A 206 -4.17 -18.31 -6.96
CA TYR A 206 -4.95 -17.35 -7.75
C TYR A 206 -4.99 -17.68 -9.25
N TYR A 207 -4.50 -18.84 -9.68
CA TYR A 207 -4.65 -19.26 -11.06
C TYR A 207 -6.09 -19.71 -11.33
N ASP A 208 -6.73 -19.16 -12.35
CA ASP A 208 -8.05 -19.56 -12.82
C ASP A 208 -7.88 -20.59 -13.94
N ASP A 209 -8.36 -21.82 -13.72
CA ASP A 209 -8.27 -22.91 -14.69
C ASP A 209 -9.35 -22.87 -15.77
N GLY A 210 -10.38 -22.04 -15.61
CA GLY A 210 -11.44 -21.83 -16.58
C GLY A 210 -10.97 -20.99 -17.78
N ASP A 211 -10.30 -19.88 -17.53
CA ASP A 211 -9.78 -18.98 -18.58
C ASP A 211 -8.25 -18.82 -18.59
N PHE A 212 -7.55 -19.60 -17.77
CA PHE A 212 -6.09 -19.58 -17.64
C PHE A 212 -5.55 -18.23 -17.13
N SER A 213 -6.39 -17.43 -16.44
CA SER A 213 -5.97 -16.16 -15.84
C SER A 213 -5.02 -16.35 -14.68
N ARG A 214 -4.07 -15.42 -14.55
CA ARG A 214 -3.09 -15.42 -13.47
C ARG A 214 -2.74 -14.01 -13.03
N ILE A 215 -2.22 -13.91 -11.82
CA ILE A 215 -1.54 -12.69 -11.36
C ILE A 215 -0.27 -12.50 -12.19
N GLY A 216 -0.24 -11.41 -12.95
CA GLY A 216 0.85 -11.03 -13.85
C GLY A 216 1.61 -9.80 -13.37
N SER A 217 2.77 -9.54 -13.99
CA SER A 217 3.57 -8.32 -13.75
C SER A 217 3.95 -8.05 -12.28
N TRP A 218 4.12 -9.11 -11.49
CA TRP A 218 4.65 -9.00 -10.14
C TRP A 218 6.19 -8.94 -10.17
N HIS A 219 6.79 -8.27 -9.19
CA HIS A 219 8.23 -8.15 -9.06
C HIS A 219 8.68 -8.22 -7.60
N HIS A 220 9.53 -9.20 -7.27
CA HIS A 220 10.05 -9.38 -5.91
C HIS A 220 10.69 -8.11 -5.34
N ALA A 221 11.45 -7.36 -6.16
CA ALA A 221 12.12 -6.14 -5.69
C ALA A 221 11.23 -4.88 -5.72
N ALA A 222 9.97 -4.99 -6.15
CA ALA A 222 9.05 -3.84 -6.15
C ALA A 222 8.22 -3.71 -4.86
N GLY A 223 8.35 -4.66 -3.93
CA GLY A 223 7.57 -4.70 -2.68
C GLY A 223 6.17 -5.28 -2.86
N ASP A 224 5.93 -6.06 -3.93
CA ASP A 224 4.63 -6.66 -4.17
C ASP A 224 4.32 -7.75 -3.13
N PHE A 225 5.34 -8.49 -2.67
CA PHE A 225 5.24 -9.47 -1.59
C PHE A 225 5.84 -8.94 -0.29
N ILE A 226 5.18 -9.26 0.81
CA ILE A 226 5.63 -8.93 2.16
C ILE A 226 5.63 -10.18 3.04
N VAL A 227 6.52 -10.20 4.02
CA VAL A 227 6.76 -11.35 4.91
C VAL A 227 6.55 -10.97 6.36
N ASN A 228 5.95 -11.86 7.14
CA ASN A 228 5.90 -11.78 8.60
C ASN A 228 6.45 -13.07 9.16
N ILE A 229 7.46 -12.97 10.03
CA ILE A 229 8.09 -14.11 10.69
C ILE A 229 7.80 -14.01 12.18
N GLN A 230 6.94 -14.90 12.65
CA GLN A 230 6.50 -14.94 14.04
C GLN A 230 7.59 -15.51 14.94
N GLY A 231 7.50 -15.22 16.24
CA GLY A 231 8.50 -15.67 17.23
C GLY A 231 8.64 -17.19 17.35
N ASP A 232 7.66 -17.95 16.86
CA ASP A 232 7.67 -19.42 16.79
C ASP A 232 8.21 -19.97 15.46
N GLY A 233 8.72 -19.12 14.58
CA GLY A 233 9.27 -19.50 13.27
C GLY A 233 8.21 -19.73 12.18
N ARG A 234 6.93 -19.41 12.43
CA ARG A 234 5.92 -19.36 11.36
C ARG A 234 6.19 -18.19 10.42
N LEU A 235 6.33 -18.49 9.15
CA LEU A 235 6.44 -17.53 8.06
C LEU A 235 5.08 -17.36 7.40
N ASN A 236 4.62 -16.12 7.27
CA ASN A 236 3.46 -15.76 6.48
C ASN A 236 3.89 -14.85 5.34
N VAL A 237 3.35 -15.09 4.15
CA VAL A 237 3.55 -14.24 2.96
C VAL A 237 2.21 -13.67 2.52
N ARG A 238 2.20 -12.39 2.14
CA ARG A 238 1.04 -11.69 1.57
C ARG A 238 1.46 -10.89 0.34
N LEU A 239 0.50 -10.57 -0.50
CA LEU A 239 0.62 -9.59 -1.57
C LEU A 239 0.07 -8.24 -1.10
N THR A 240 0.70 -7.14 -1.48
CA THR A 240 0.23 -5.78 -1.22
C THR A 240 -0.58 -5.19 -2.38
N THR A 241 -0.36 -5.71 -3.59
CA THR A 241 -0.90 -5.18 -4.85
C THR A 241 -1.11 -6.32 -5.86
N VAL A 242 -2.04 -6.14 -6.80
CA VAL A 242 -2.17 -6.97 -8.00
C VAL A 242 -2.34 -6.06 -9.21
N ARG A 243 -1.24 -5.84 -9.93
CA ARG A 243 -1.19 -4.90 -11.06
C ARG A 243 -1.93 -5.41 -12.30
N LYS A 244 -1.93 -6.72 -12.50
CA LYS A 244 -2.56 -7.39 -13.63
C LYS A 244 -3.10 -8.76 -13.25
N TYR A 245 -4.27 -9.08 -13.79
CA TYR A 245 -4.87 -10.40 -13.74
C TYR A 245 -5.49 -10.71 -15.10
N GLU A 246 -4.85 -11.55 -15.89
CA GLU A 246 -5.19 -11.76 -17.30
C GLU A 246 -4.91 -13.19 -17.75
N PRO A 247 -5.65 -13.72 -18.75
CA PRO A 247 -5.40 -15.02 -19.35
C PRO A 247 -3.96 -15.17 -19.85
N LEU A 248 -3.34 -16.32 -19.59
CA LEU A 248 -2.00 -16.63 -20.08
C LEU A 248 -1.87 -16.42 -21.61
N MET A 249 -2.95 -16.71 -22.35
CA MET A 249 -2.99 -16.64 -23.81
C MET A 249 -3.33 -15.26 -24.40
N ALA A 250 -3.76 -14.28 -23.58
CA ALA A 250 -4.02 -12.93 -24.08
C ALA A 250 -2.75 -12.27 -24.65
N ARG A 251 -1.58 -12.64 -24.13
CA ARG A 251 -0.27 -12.14 -24.54
C ARG A 251 0.21 -12.62 -25.92
N PHE A 252 -0.37 -13.70 -26.47
CA PHE A 252 0.00 -14.24 -27.79
C PHE A 252 -0.87 -13.70 -28.94
N ARG A 253 -1.85 -12.82 -28.65
CA ARG A 253 -2.73 -12.23 -29.67
C ARG A 253 -2.35 -10.81 -30.06
N GLU A 254 -1.32 -10.23 -29.45
CA GLU A 254 -0.82 -8.87 -29.70
C GLU A 254 0.56 -8.85 -30.41
N GLU A 255 1.05 -10.00 -30.89
CA GLU A 255 2.20 -10.13 -31.80
C GLU A 255 1.72 -10.46 -33.22
#